data_AF-A0A966MPJ2-F1
#
_entry.id   AF-A0A966MPJ2-F1
#
_cell.length_a   1.000
_cell.length_b   1.000
_cell.length_c   1.000
_cell.angle_alpha   90.00
_cell.angle_beta   90.00
_cell.angle_gamma   90.00
#
_symmetry.space_group_name_H-M   'P 1'
#
loop_
_entity.id
_entity.type
_entity.pdbx_description
1 polymer ?
#
loop_
_entity_poly.entity_id
_entity_poly.type
_entity_poly.pdbx_seq_one_letter_code
_entity_poly.pdbx_strand_id
1 'polypeptide(L)'
;MLLTVVVAIVVLVFVIESLLDYLNQSRAHAPIPAEVAHLYDEKERSTSINYGYEKYRLGLISSSLMTAVTILALTQGWLAALDSWVRGFTSNTVLLSLIFLAALSVISSALELPFNLYSIFSIEERFGFNKVTPRTFLLDLIKGTLVSVVVAGPV
;
A
#
# COMPACT_ATOMS: atom_id res chain seq x y z
N MET A 1 18.87 17.61 -12.29
CA MET A 1 17.98 17.34 -13.45
C MET A 1 17.32 15.97 -13.34
N LEU A 2 18.07 14.86 -13.22
CA LEU A 2 17.47 13.52 -13.06
C LEU A 2 16.54 13.37 -11.84
N LEU A 3 17.02 13.76 -10.64
CA LEU A 3 16.21 13.68 -9.41
C LEU A 3 14.87 14.43 -9.54
N THR A 4 14.90 15.62 -10.13
CA THR A 4 13.70 16.43 -10.38
C THR A 4 12.71 15.71 -11.28
N VAL A 5 13.19 15.04 -12.34
CA VAL A 5 12.34 14.25 -13.24
C VAL A 5 11.72 13.07 -12.50
N VAL A 6 12.50 12.34 -11.70
CA VAL A 6 11.99 11.20 -10.92
C VAL A 6 10.91 11.65 -9.93
N VAL A 7 11.16 12.72 -9.18
CA VAL A 7 10.16 13.27 -8.24
C VAL A 7 8.90 13.74 -8.99
N ALA A 8 9.06 14.38 -10.15
CA ALA A 8 7.92 14.81 -10.97
C ALA A 8 7.08 13.61 -11.44
N ILE A 9 7.71 12.50 -11.83
CA ILE A 9 7.00 11.27 -12.20
C ILE A 9 6.24 10.70 -11.00
N VAL A 10 6.87 10.60 -9.83
CA VAL A 10 6.21 10.10 -8.60
C VAL A 10 4.98 10.94 -8.26
N VAL A 11 5.11 12.27 -8.29
CA VAL A 11 3.99 13.18 -8.03
C VAL A 11 2.90 13.02 -9.09
N LEU A 12 3.27 12.91 -10.38
CA LEU A 12 2.31 12.76 -11.46
C LEU A 12 1.49 11.46 -11.31
N VAL A 13 2.15 10.34 -11.00
CA VAL A 13 1.49 9.05 -10.77
C VAL A 13 0.51 9.18 -9.61
N PHE A 14 0.95 9.71 -8.47
CA PHE A 14 0.09 9.93 -7.31
C PHE A 14 -1.14 10.78 -7.63
N VAL A 15 -0.97 11.86 -8.40
CA VAL A 15 -2.07 12.75 -8.80
C VAL A 15 -3.05 12.03 -9.72
N ILE A 16 -2.56 11.27 -10.70
CA ILE A 16 -3.41 10.51 -11.63
C ILE A 16 -4.22 9.45 -10.88
N GLU A 17 -3.57 8.66 -10.03
CA GLU A 17 -4.24 7.62 -9.23
C GLU A 17 -5.28 8.23 -8.28
N SER A 18 -4.90 9.27 -7.54
CA SER A 18 -5.82 9.98 -6.65
C SER A 18 -7.03 10.56 -7.38
N LEU A 19 -6.83 11.08 -8.60
CA LEU A 19 -7.92 11.59 -9.43
C LEU A 19 -8.83 10.46 -9.91
N LEU A 20 -8.26 9.33 -10.35
CA LEU A 20 -9.04 8.17 -10.79
C LEU A 20 -9.89 7.61 -9.64
N ASP A 21 -9.32 7.47 -8.46
CA ASP A 21 -10.02 7.00 -7.27
C ASP A 21 -11.14 7.95 -6.85
N TYR A 22 -10.87 9.26 -6.89
CA TYR A 22 -11.88 10.28 -6.65
C TYR A 22 -13.04 10.20 -7.67
N LEU A 23 -12.72 10.09 -8.96
CA LEU A 23 -13.72 9.96 -10.02
C LEU A 23 -14.55 8.68 -9.86
N ASN A 24 -13.91 7.55 -9.56
CA ASN A 24 -14.57 6.28 -9.30
C ASN A 24 -15.56 6.39 -8.14
N GLN A 25 -15.11 6.96 -7.01
CA GLN A 25 -15.97 7.12 -5.83
C GLN A 25 -17.12 8.11 -6.08
N SER A 26 -16.87 9.20 -6.81
CA SER A 26 -17.91 10.19 -7.15
C SER A 26 -19.05 9.60 -7.99
N ARG A 27 -18.75 8.59 -8.82
CA ARG A 27 -19.72 7.91 -9.68
C ARG A 27 -20.38 6.71 -9.03
N ALA A 28 -19.99 6.33 -7.80
CA ALA A 28 -20.55 5.16 -7.11
C ALA A 28 -22.08 5.26 -6.90
N HIS A 29 -22.60 6.49 -6.77
CA HIS A 29 -24.04 6.76 -6.62
C HIS A 29 -24.81 6.91 -7.95
N ALA A 30 -24.15 6.74 -9.11
CA ALA A 30 -24.81 6.85 -10.40
C ALA A 30 -26.01 5.89 -10.50
N PRO A 31 -27.12 6.27 -11.15
CA PRO A 31 -28.29 5.41 -11.27
C PRO A 31 -27.96 4.11 -12.00
N ILE A 32 -28.51 2.99 -11.52
CA ILE A 32 -28.32 1.69 -12.16
C ILE A 32 -29.21 1.62 -13.42
N PRO A 33 -28.71 1.10 -14.56
CA PRO A 33 -29.54 0.88 -15.74
C PRO A 33 -30.73 -0.05 -15.43
N ALA A 34 -31.91 0.30 -15.93
CA ALA A 34 -33.16 -0.42 -15.63
C ALA A 34 -33.10 -1.92 -15.97
N GLU A 35 -32.33 -2.28 -17.01
CA GLU A 35 -32.12 -3.65 -17.48
C GLU A 35 -31.49 -4.56 -16.41
N VAL A 36 -30.63 -4.02 -15.55
CA VAL A 36 -29.89 -4.79 -14.53
C VAL A 36 -30.29 -4.43 -13.10
N ALA A 37 -31.18 -3.45 -12.90
CA ALA A 37 -31.62 -3.00 -11.58
C ALA A 37 -32.17 -4.14 -10.71
N HIS A 38 -32.81 -5.14 -11.33
CA HIS A 38 -33.34 -6.32 -10.64
C HIS A 38 -32.26 -7.25 -10.05
N LEU A 39 -30.99 -7.10 -10.44
CA LEU A 39 -29.87 -7.87 -9.91
C LEU A 39 -29.28 -7.26 -8.63
N TYR A 40 -29.68 -6.05 -8.26
CA TYR A 40 -29.12 -5.31 -7.13
C TYR A 40 -30.11 -5.21 -5.98
N ASP A 41 -29.70 -5.68 -4.81
CA ASP A 41 -30.35 -5.33 -3.55
C ASP A 41 -29.93 -3.91 -3.12
N GLU A 42 -30.90 -3.08 -2.74
CA GLU A 42 -30.66 -1.68 -2.39
C GLU A 42 -29.80 -1.53 -1.13
N LYS A 43 -29.98 -2.42 -0.16
CA LYS A 43 -29.24 -2.40 1.11
C LYS A 43 -27.81 -2.88 0.91
N GLU A 44 -27.60 -3.95 0.15
CA GLU A 44 -26.25 -4.41 -0.22
C GLU A 44 -25.50 -3.36 -1.04
N ARG A 45 -26.18 -2.70 -1.98
CA ARG A 45 -25.60 -1.62 -2.77
C ARG A 45 -25.14 -0.46 -1.89
N SER A 46 -26.00 0.03 -1.00
CA SER A 46 -25.65 1.10 -0.06
C SER A 46 -24.45 0.71 0.81
N THR A 47 -24.44 -0.54 1.29
CA THR A 47 -23.32 -1.10 2.06
C THR A 47 -22.02 -1.11 1.26
N SER A 48 -22.07 -1.54 0.00
CA SER A 48 -20.91 -1.56 -0.92
C SER A 48 -20.36 -0.16 -1.18
N ILE A 49 -21.23 0.83 -1.41
CA ILE A 49 -20.81 2.22 -1.65
C ILE A 49 -20.14 2.81 -0.39
N ASN A 50 -20.73 2.60 0.79
CA ASN A 50 -20.16 3.09 2.05
C ASN A 50 -18.83 2.40 2.39
N TYR A 51 -18.73 1.09 2.11
CA TYR A 51 -17.49 0.33 2.25
C TYR A 51 -16.41 0.86 1.31
N GLY A 52 -16.76 1.08 0.05
CA GLY A 52 -15.87 1.69 -0.95
C GLY A 52 -15.36 3.05 -0.51
N TYR A 53 -16.24 3.91 0.04
CA TYR A 53 -15.87 5.23 0.54
C TYR A 53 -14.87 5.16 1.71
N GLU A 54 -15.10 4.27 2.67
CA GLU A 54 -14.19 4.10 3.82
C GLU A 54 -12.82 3.56 3.39
N LYS A 55 -12.78 2.62 2.44
CA LYS A 55 -11.53 2.12 1.83
C LYS A 55 -10.83 3.22 1.03
N TYR A 56 -11.56 3.98 0.22
CA TYR A 56 -11.04 5.13 -0.53
C TYR A 56 -10.37 6.14 0.41
N ARG A 57 -11.05 6.54 1.48
CA ARG A 57 -10.52 7.51 2.44
C ARG A 57 -9.24 7.02 3.10
N LEU A 58 -9.19 5.75 3.52
CA LEU A 58 -7.96 5.17 4.07
C LEU A 58 -6.85 5.12 3.01
N GLY A 59 -7.18 4.70 1.79
CA GLY A 59 -6.25 4.61 0.66
C GLY A 59 -5.63 5.95 0.28
N LEU A 60 -6.43 7.03 0.30
CA LEU A 60 -5.92 8.38 0.03
C LEU A 60 -4.93 8.84 1.11
N ILE A 61 -5.21 8.55 2.38
CA ILE A 61 -4.32 8.89 3.50
C ILE A 61 -3.02 8.08 3.41
N SER A 62 -3.11 6.76 3.21
CA SER A 62 -1.93 5.90 3.14
C SER A 62 -1.07 6.24 1.92
N SER A 63 -1.66 6.38 0.74
CA SER A 63 -0.94 6.76 -0.49
C SER A 63 -0.26 8.13 -0.38
N SER A 64 -0.92 9.12 0.23
CA SER A 64 -0.34 10.44 0.48
C SER A 64 0.89 10.34 1.39
N LEU A 65 0.78 9.59 2.48
CA LEU A 65 1.89 9.40 3.42
C LEU A 65 3.05 8.63 2.78
N MET A 66 2.77 7.54 2.06
CA MET A 66 3.82 6.77 1.37
C MET A 66 4.51 7.60 0.30
N THR A 67 3.75 8.34 -0.51
CA THR A 67 4.30 9.24 -1.53
C THR A 67 5.20 10.31 -0.89
N ALA A 68 4.75 10.92 0.22
CA ALA A 68 5.57 11.89 0.95
C ALA A 68 6.86 11.26 1.48
N VAL A 69 6.80 10.07 2.07
CA VAL A 69 7.97 9.33 2.54
C VAL A 69 8.92 9.01 1.39
N THR A 70 8.42 8.55 0.24
CA THR A 70 9.23 8.28 -0.96
C THR A 70 9.92 9.55 -1.46
N ILE A 71 9.21 10.67 -1.55
CA ILE A 71 9.82 11.95 -1.97
C ILE A 71 10.91 12.39 -0.98
N LEU A 72 10.65 12.28 0.32
CA LEU A 72 11.66 12.58 1.36
C LEU A 72 12.86 11.62 1.24
N ALA A 73 12.63 10.34 0.98
CA ALA A 73 13.68 9.34 0.81
C ALA A 73 14.63 9.69 -0.35
N LEU A 74 14.04 10.11 -1.47
CA LEU A 74 14.74 10.48 -2.69
C LEU A 74 15.49 11.81 -2.54
N THR A 75 14.90 12.78 -1.85
CA THR A 75 15.44 14.15 -1.76
C THR A 75 16.44 14.34 -0.62
N GLN A 76 16.25 13.66 0.52
CA GLN A 76 17.10 13.79 1.71
C GLN A 76 18.27 12.80 1.72
N GLY A 77 18.46 12.01 0.67
CA GLY A 77 19.57 11.05 0.58
C GLY A 77 19.45 9.88 1.54
N TRP A 78 18.25 9.57 2.04
CA TRP A 78 18.04 8.43 2.95
C TRP A 78 18.45 7.10 2.29
N LEU A 79 18.18 6.92 0.98
CA LEU A 79 18.64 5.73 0.25
C LEU A 79 20.17 5.59 0.25
N ALA A 80 20.90 6.71 0.11
CA ALA A 80 22.35 6.71 0.18
C ALA A 80 22.84 6.43 1.62
N ALA A 81 22.16 6.97 2.63
CA ALA A 81 22.44 6.66 4.03
C ALA A 81 22.24 5.18 4.32
N LEU A 82 21.16 4.58 3.82
CA LEU A 82 20.90 3.14 3.96
C LEU A 82 21.98 2.31 3.26
N ASP A 83 22.37 2.64 2.02
CA ASP A 83 23.46 1.97 1.31
C ASP A 83 24.78 2.04 2.08
N SER A 84 25.13 3.22 2.61
CA SER A 84 26.34 3.40 3.42
C SER A 84 26.31 2.59 4.72
N TRP A 85 25.14 2.48 5.36
CA TRP A 85 24.95 1.67 6.55
C TRP A 85 25.15 0.17 6.23
N VAL A 86 24.59 -0.31 5.11
CA VAL A 86 24.77 -1.70 4.67
C VAL A 86 26.23 -2.03 4.33
N ARG A 87 26.97 -1.09 3.71
CA ARG A 87 28.41 -1.24 3.44
C ARG A 87 29.26 -1.42 4.70
N GLY A 88 28.75 -0.99 5.86
CA GLY A 88 29.39 -1.26 7.16
C GLY A 88 29.41 -2.75 7.54
N PHE A 89 28.53 -3.57 6.97
CA PHE A 89 28.42 -5.00 7.28
C PHE A 89 29.12 -5.91 6.27
N THR A 90 29.17 -5.51 4.99
CA THR A 90 29.74 -6.36 3.94
C THR A 90 30.31 -5.54 2.79
N SER A 91 31.42 -6.04 2.23
CA SER A 91 32.03 -5.52 1.00
C SER A 91 31.63 -6.32 -0.25
N ASN A 92 30.95 -7.46 -0.09
CA ASN A 92 30.47 -8.26 -1.21
C ASN A 92 29.25 -7.58 -1.85
N THR A 93 29.35 -7.24 -3.13
CA THR A 93 28.33 -6.50 -3.89
C THR A 93 26.97 -7.21 -3.94
N VAL A 94 26.95 -8.54 -4.00
CA VAL A 94 25.71 -9.33 -4.03
C VAL A 94 25.02 -9.27 -2.67
N LEU A 95 25.76 -9.56 -1.59
CA LEU A 95 25.22 -9.51 -0.23
C LEU A 95 24.77 -8.10 0.15
N LEU A 96 25.49 -7.07 -0.28
CA LEU A 96 25.10 -5.68 -0.08
C LEU A 96 23.74 -5.40 -0.70
N SER A 97 23.53 -5.80 -1.95
CA SER A 97 22.25 -5.59 -2.65
C SER A 97 21.10 -6.34 -1.97
N LEU A 98 21.34 -7.59 -1.52
CA LEU A 98 20.36 -8.39 -0.80
C LEU A 98 19.96 -7.76 0.53
N ILE A 99 20.93 -7.32 1.34
CA ILE A 99 20.67 -6.69 2.64
C ILE A 99 19.96 -5.35 2.44
N PHE A 100 20.37 -4.56 1.44
CA PHE A 100 19.74 -3.30 1.11
C PHE A 100 18.26 -3.48 0.74
N LEU A 101 17.96 -4.42 -0.16
CA LEU A 101 16.58 -4.72 -0.57
C LEU A 101 15.75 -5.29 0.58
N ALA A 102 16.33 -6.17 1.42
CA ALA A 102 15.67 -6.69 2.60
C ALA A 102 15.33 -5.58 3.60
N ALA A 103 16.28 -4.68 3.88
CA ALA A 103 16.06 -3.55 4.77
C ALA A 103 14.98 -2.60 4.23
N LEU A 104 15.04 -2.27 2.93
CA LEU A 104 14.03 -1.43 2.28
C LEU A 104 12.64 -2.06 2.34
N SER A 105 12.55 -3.37 2.12
CA SER A 105 11.29 -4.13 2.19
C SER A 105 10.71 -4.15 3.60
N VAL A 106 11.55 -4.36 4.62
CA VAL A 106 11.13 -4.33 6.03
C VAL A 106 10.61 -2.95 6.41
N ILE A 107 11.31 -1.88 6.02
CA ILE A 107 10.88 -0.51 6.34
C ILE A 107 9.55 -0.20 5.64
N SER A 108 9.40 -0.56 4.37
CA SER A 108 8.16 -0.34 3.61
C SER A 108 6.99 -1.09 4.24
N SER A 109 7.16 -2.38 4.54
CA SER A 109 6.13 -3.19 5.22
C SER A 109 5.76 -2.63 6.59
N ALA A 110 6.73 -2.12 7.35
CA ALA A 110 6.47 -1.53 8.66
C ALA A 110 5.65 -0.23 8.57
N LEU A 111 5.88 0.59 7.54
CA LEU A 111 5.12 1.81 7.29
C LEU A 111 3.68 1.50 6.86
N GLU A 112 3.46 0.43 6.09
CA GLU A 112 2.13 0.01 5.62
C GLU A 112 1.31 -0.72 6.70
N LEU A 113 1.98 -1.42 7.62
CA LEU A 113 1.37 -2.22 8.67
C LEU A 113 0.22 -1.53 9.44
N PRO A 114 0.34 -0.29 9.94
CA PRO A 114 -0.76 0.37 10.65
C PRO A 114 -2.00 0.55 9.78
N PHE A 115 -1.85 0.84 8.49
CA PHE A 115 -2.98 0.99 7.56
C PHE A 115 -3.63 -0.36 7.27
N ASN A 116 -2.84 -1.41 7.10
CA ASN A 116 -3.35 -2.77 6.91
C ASN A 116 -4.14 -3.26 8.13
N LEU A 117 -3.63 -3.01 9.34
CA LEU A 117 -4.33 -3.33 10.59
C LEU A 117 -5.66 -2.56 10.70
N TYR A 118 -5.65 -1.26 10.41
CA TYR A 118 -6.87 -0.45 10.44
C TYR A 118 -7.90 -0.91 9.38
N SER A 119 -7.42 -1.25 8.19
CA SER A 119 -8.24 -1.79 7.11
C SER A 119 -8.97 -3.07 7.54
N ILE A 120 -8.27 -4.05 8.10
CA ILE A 120 -8.85 -5.35 8.46
C ILE A 120 -9.69 -5.26 9.75
N PHE A 121 -9.09 -4.75 10.83
CA PHE A 121 -9.70 -4.82 12.16
C PHE A 121 -10.63 -3.64 12.48
N SER A 122 -10.66 -2.58 11.66
CA SER A 122 -11.63 -1.49 11.80
C SER A 122 -12.59 -1.43 10.63
N ILE A 123 -12.11 -1.29 9.40
CA ILE A 123 -13.01 -1.14 8.25
C ILE A 123 -13.74 -2.45 7.98
N GLU A 124 -13.04 -3.52 7.66
CA GLU A 124 -13.67 -4.79 7.29
C GLU A 124 -14.51 -5.39 8.42
N GLU A 125 -14.10 -5.23 9.68
CA GLU A 125 -14.88 -5.63 10.85
C GLU A 125 -16.23 -4.89 10.92
N ARG A 126 -16.26 -3.55 10.73
CA ARG A 126 -17.50 -2.76 10.75
C ARG A 126 -18.50 -3.17 9.67
N PHE A 127 -18.02 -3.66 8.54
CA PHE A 127 -18.86 -4.13 7.45
C PHE A 127 -19.14 -5.65 7.51
N GLY A 128 -18.63 -6.35 8.53
CA GLY A 128 -18.82 -7.80 8.70
C GLY A 128 -18.07 -8.66 7.69
N PHE A 129 -17.06 -8.10 7.01
CA PHE A 129 -16.24 -8.80 6.03
C PHE A 129 -15.00 -9.44 6.65
N ASN A 130 -14.58 -9.00 7.84
CA ASN A 130 -13.40 -9.55 8.47
C ASN A 130 -13.62 -11.02 8.88
N LYS A 131 -12.71 -11.89 8.43
CA LYS A 131 -12.62 -13.30 8.83
C LYS A 131 -11.25 -13.64 9.42
N VAL A 132 -10.42 -12.62 9.63
CA VAL A 132 -9.03 -12.74 10.07
C VAL A 132 -8.96 -12.48 11.57
N THR A 133 -8.31 -13.38 12.29
CA THR A 133 -7.98 -13.17 13.71
C THR A 133 -6.59 -12.52 13.82
N PRO A 134 -6.27 -11.80 14.93
CA PRO A 134 -4.93 -11.26 15.15
C PRO A 134 -3.82 -12.32 15.07
N ARG A 135 -4.13 -13.56 15.51
CA ARG A 135 -3.20 -14.69 15.40
C ARG A 135 -2.97 -15.09 13.94
N THR A 136 -4.03 -15.23 13.16
CA THR A 136 -3.92 -15.56 11.73
C THR A 136 -3.15 -14.48 10.98
N PHE A 137 -3.46 -13.20 11.25
CA PHE A 137 -2.77 -12.07 10.66
C PHE A 137 -1.25 -12.10 10.92
N LEU A 138 -0.84 -12.30 12.17
CA LEU A 138 0.59 -12.36 12.53
C LEU A 138 1.29 -13.56 11.88
N LEU A 139 0.64 -14.72 11.86
CA LEU A 139 1.19 -15.91 11.22
C LEU A 139 1.35 -15.71 9.71
N ASP A 140 0.40 -15.06 9.06
CA ASP A 140 0.46 -14.80 7.61
C ASP A 140 1.52 -13.74 7.27
N LEU A 141 1.71 -12.73 8.13
CA LEU A 141 2.80 -11.77 8.00
C LEU A 141 4.17 -12.46 8.08
N ILE A 142 4.37 -13.35 9.06
CA ILE A 142 5.62 -14.11 9.21
C ILE A 142 5.84 -15.04 8.02
N LYS A 143 4.82 -15.81 7.62
CA LYS A 143 4.89 -16.72 6.47
C LYS A 143 5.17 -15.96 5.17
N GLY A 144 4.49 -14.85 4.93
CA GLY A 144 4.69 -14.01 3.75
C GLY A 144 6.11 -13.46 3.68
N THR A 145 6.65 -13.02 4.82
CA THR A 145 8.05 -12.56 4.91
C THR A 145 9.03 -13.69 4.62
N LEU A 146 8.83 -14.88 5.17
CA LEU A 146 9.68 -16.04 4.90
C LEU A 146 9.64 -16.45 3.43
N VAL A 147 8.45 -16.51 2.82
CA VAL A 147 8.31 -16.81 1.39
C VAL A 147 9.02 -15.76 0.54
N SER A 148 8.87 -14.48 0.87
CA SER A 148 9.56 -13.39 0.17
C SER A 148 11.08 -13.58 0.22
N VAL A 149 11.65 -13.88 1.38
CA VAL A 149 13.11 -14.10 1.52
C VAL A 149 13.58 -15.33 0.72
N VAL A 150 12.83 -16.44 0.77
CA VAL A 150 13.18 -17.68 0.07
C VAL A 150 13.10 -17.52 -1.44
N VAL A 151 12.15 -16.73 -1.95
CA VAL A 151 11.95 -16.54 -3.40
C VAL A 151 12.79 -15.40 -3.95
N ALA A 152 12.86 -14.26 -3.25
CA ALA A 152 13.59 -13.08 -3.71
C ALA A 152 15.09 -13.11 -3.39
N GLY A 153 15.54 -13.93 -2.43
CA GLY A 153 16.95 -14.07 -2.12
C GLY A 153 17.79 -14.74 -3.23
N PRO A 154 17.30 -15.82 -3.87
CA PRO A 154 18.01 -16.51 -4.95
C PRO A 154 17.90 -15.89 -6.34
N VAL A 155 16.89 -15.05 -6.58
CA VAL A 155 16.58 -14.41 -7.89
C VAL A 155 17.31 -13.08 -8.01
#